data_AF-A0A0F2JF14-F1
#
_entry.id   AF-A0A0F2JF14-F1
#
_cell.length_a   1.000
_cell.length_b   1.000
_cell.length_c   1.000
_cell.angle_alpha   90.00
_cell.angle_beta   90.00
_cell.angle_gamma   90.00
#
_symmetry.space_group_name_H-M   'P 1'
#
loop_
_entity.id
_entity.type
_entity.pdbx_description
1 polymer ?
#
loop_
_entity_poly.entity_id
_entity_poly.type
_entity_poly.pdbx_seq_one_letter_code
_entity_poly.pdbx_strand_id
1 'polypeptide(L)'
;MNNSLTKKIILFTLSACPMGRSMGTVLREVAALFPELNFQTVYVEIQVEEANHYRIKTNPTTLFVDENGRELYRLEGFHETNIVTDTLEKIKQQKMELAPDLTENKETVERYFLYLLKNGKVSPVEVAYNNRTSIKAPRITAITLLVQASIEGYSNPFPPGTTLELVQFRDTTGIITLKLATDVDQATLGIMKEALQQTLSQYGIKQVELVLQK
;
A
#
# COMPACT_ATOMS: atom_id res chain seq x y z
N MET A 1 37.56 -11.09 4.22
CA MET A 1 36.25 -10.85 4.85
C MET A 1 35.37 -10.13 3.83
N ASN A 2 34.30 -10.77 3.36
CA ASN A 2 33.34 -10.17 2.41
C ASN A 2 32.46 -9.18 3.18
N ASN A 3 32.85 -7.92 3.27
CA ASN A 3 31.92 -6.88 3.69
C ASN A 3 31.06 -6.49 2.48
N SER A 4 29.93 -7.18 2.31
CA SER A 4 28.87 -6.67 1.44
C SER A 4 28.46 -5.28 1.94
N LEU A 5 28.60 -4.27 1.07
CA LEU A 5 28.16 -2.90 1.33
C LEU A 5 26.64 -2.85 1.59
N THR A 6 25.88 -3.64 0.86
CA THR A 6 24.44 -3.81 1.12
C THR A 6 24.25 -4.73 2.32
N LYS A 7 23.43 -4.29 3.27
CA LYS A 7 22.98 -5.09 4.42
C LYS A 7 21.49 -5.38 4.41
N LYS A 8 20.72 -4.55 3.71
CA LYS A 8 19.27 -4.68 3.67
C LYS A 8 18.72 -4.30 2.30
N ILE A 9 17.68 -5.00 1.87
CA ILE A 9 16.88 -4.69 0.69
C ILE A 9 15.46 -4.39 1.16
N ILE A 10 14.90 -3.26 0.70
CA ILE A 10 13.58 -2.79 1.08
C ILE A 10 12.69 -2.67 -0.14
N LEU A 11 11.57 -3.39 -0.16
CA LEU A 11 10.51 -3.24 -1.16
C LEU A 11 9.46 -2.25 -0.65
N PHE A 12 9.36 -1.09 -1.30
CA PHE A 12 8.23 -0.18 -1.13
C PHE A 12 7.14 -0.53 -2.12
N THR A 13 5.95 -0.84 -1.63
CA THR A 13 4.81 -1.09 -2.49
C THR A 13 3.46 -0.74 -1.86
N LEU A 14 2.38 -0.76 -2.63
CA LEU A 14 1.01 -0.74 -2.09
C LEU A 14 0.58 -2.16 -1.71
N SER A 15 -0.16 -2.30 -0.61
CA SER A 15 -0.70 -3.59 -0.14
C SER A 15 -1.50 -4.33 -1.22
N ALA A 16 -2.24 -3.58 -2.04
CA ALA A 16 -3.05 -4.12 -3.13
C ALA A 16 -2.33 -4.17 -4.49
N CYS A 17 -1.00 -4.02 -4.57
CA CYS A 17 -0.29 -3.97 -5.85
C CYS A 17 0.09 -5.37 -6.39
N PRO A 18 -0.45 -5.82 -7.54
CA PRO A 18 -0.04 -7.10 -8.14
C PRO A 18 1.43 -7.12 -8.53
N MET A 19 1.93 -6.00 -9.06
CA MET A 19 3.35 -5.85 -9.43
C MET A 19 4.25 -5.90 -8.19
N GLY A 20 3.82 -5.26 -7.08
CA GLY A 20 4.49 -5.35 -5.79
C GLY A 20 4.58 -6.78 -5.25
N ARG A 21 3.48 -7.55 -5.33
CA ARG A 21 3.49 -8.97 -4.94
C ARG A 21 4.42 -9.82 -5.80
N SER A 22 4.48 -9.53 -7.10
CA SER A 22 5.39 -10.21 -8.04
C SER A 22 6.84 -9.89 -7.70
N MET A 23 7.14 -8.61 -7.44
CA MET A 23 8.46 -8.16 -6.97
C MET A 23 8.83 -8.81 -5.62
N GLY A 24 7.89 -8.95 -4.69
CA GLY A 24 8.12 -9.66 -3.43
C GLY A 24 8.44 -11.15 -3.60
N THR A 25 8.00 -11.77 -4.71
CA THR A 25 8.42 -13.15 -5.05
C THR A 25 9.85 -13.18 -5.54
N VAL A 26 10.21 -12.26 -6.45
CA VAL A 26 11.60 -12.07 -6.90
C VAL A 26 12.54 -11.88 -5.71
N LEU A 27 12.19 -10.99 -4.77
CA LEU A 27 13.06 -10.73 -3.61
C LEU A 27 13.22 -11.92 -2.67
N ARG A 28 12.24 -12.83 -2.60
CA ARG A 28 12.39 -14.09 -1.86
C ARG A 28 13.37 -15.05 -2.52
N GLU A 29 13.38 -15.09 -3.86
CA GLU A 29 14.37 -15.87 -4.61
C GLU A 29 15.78 -15.32 -4.39
N VAL A 30 15.94 -13.98 -4.44
CA VAL A 30 17.20 -13.32 -4.12
C VAL A 30 17.62 -13.58 -2.67
N ALA A 31 16.70 -13.55 -1.71
CA ALA A 31 16.99 -13.84 -0.31
C ALA A 31 17.54 -15.26 -0.09
N ALA A 32 17.10 -16.23 -0.90
CA ALA A 32 17.64 -17.59 -0.86
C ALA A 32 19.10 -17.67 -1.34
N LEU A 33 19.52 -16.75 -2.22
CA LEU A 33 20.90 -16.66 -2.73
C LEU A 33 21.82 -15.85 -1.80
N PHE A 34 21.26 -14.90 -1.03
CA PHE A 34 22.00 -13.97 -0.16
C PHE A 34 21.43 -13.99 1.27
N PRO A 35 21.63 -15.08 2.04
CA PRO A 35 21.03 -15.27 3.36
C PRO A 35 21.54 -14.28 4.42
N GLU A 36 22.64 -13.58 4.15
CA GLU A 36 23.20 -12.54 5.03
C GLU A 36 22.48 -11.19 4.90
N LEU A 37 21.64 -11.00 3.89
CA LEU A 37 20.91 -9.75 3.66
C LEU A 37 19.56 -9.76 4.38
N ASN A 38 19.20 -8.63 4.97
CA ASN A 38 17.87 -8.44 5.55
C ASN A 38 16.89 -7.97 4.47
N PHE A 39 15.73 -8.62 4.37
CA PHE A 39 14.68 -8.21 3.44
C PHE A 39 13.48 -7.66 4.19
N GLN A 40 12.97 -6.52 3.73
CA GLN A 40 11.78 -5.89 4.31
C GLN A 40 10.81 -5.47 3.21
N THR A 41 9.51 -5.58 3.47
CA THR A 41 8.47 -4.91 2.68
C THR A 41 7.89 -3.76 3.49
N VAL A 42 7.69 -2.61 2.84
CA VAL A 42 7.08 -1.40 3.39
C VAL A 42 5.86 -1.07 2.55
N TYR A 43 4.70 -1.00 3.20
CA TYR A 43 3.47 -0.59 2.54
C TYR A 43 3.31 0.93 2.59
N VAL A 44 3.44 1.61 1.45
CA VAL A 44 3.62 3.08 1.40
C VAL A 44 2.42 3.85 1.95
N GLU A 45 1.22 3.29 1.83
CA GLU A 45 -0.03 3.87 2.31
C GLU A 45 -0.27 3.64 3.81
N ILE A 46 0.51 2.77 4.45
CA ILE A 46 0.43 2.46 5.88
C ILE A 46 1.63 3.07 6.62
N GLN A 47 2.83 2.93 6.05
CA GLN A 47 4.12 3.31 6.62
C GLN A 47 4.65 4.59 5.95
N VAL A 48 3.85 5.65 6.03
CA VAL A 48 4.07 6.94 5.36
C VAL A 48 5.43 7.56 5.71
N GLU A 49 5.83 7.53 6.98
CA GLU A 49 7.09 8.15 7.42
C GLU A 49 8.31 7.46 6.81
N GLU A 50 8.30 6.13 6.72
CA GLU A 50 9.37 5.36 6.09
C GLU A 50 9.44 5.65 4.57
N ALA A 51 8.28 5.71 3.90
CA ALA A 51 8.21 6.05 2.48
C ALA A 51 8.68 7.48 2.19
N ASN A 52 8.44 8.42 3.12
CA ASN A 52 8.90 9.79 3.04
C ASN A 52 10.39 9.92 3.31
N HIS A 53 10.92 9.17 4.29
CA HIS A 53 12.34 9.14 4.62
C HIS A 53 13.20 8.80 3.39
N TYR A 54 12.80 7.78 2.62
CA TYR A 54 13.47 7.40 1.37
C TYR A 54 12.95 8.11 0.11
N ARG A 55 12.10 9.13 0.27
CA ARG A 55 11.59 9.97 -0.83
C ARG A 55 10.99 9.14 -1.98
N ILE A 56 10.20 8.12 -1.66
CA ILE A 56 9.63 7.21 -2.65
C ILE A 56 8.62 7.96 -3.53
N LYS A 57 8.81 7.88 -4.86
CA LYS A 57 7.97 8.51 -5.88
C LYS A 57 7.17 7.51 -6.72
N THR A 58 7.69 6.30 -6.86
CA THR A 58 7.17 5.25 -7.76
C THR A 58 6.80 3.99 -7.00
N ASN A 59 5.79 3.27 -7.49
CA ASN A 59 5.35 2.00 -6.93
C ASN A 59 5.37 0.88 -8.01
N PRO A 60 5.96 -0.30 -7.74
CA PRO A 60 6.84 -0.61 -6.60
C PRO A 60 8.23 0.03 -6.76
N THR A 61 8.99 0.10 -5.66
CA THR A 61 10.41 0.51 -5.66
C THR A 61 11.21 -0.40 -4.75
N THR A 62 12.36 -0.90 -5.21
CA THR A 62 13.29 -1.71 -4.41
C THR A 62 14.52 -0.88 -4.08
N LEU A 63 14.85 -0.74 -2.79
CA LEU A 63 16.06 -0.06 -2.33
C LEU A 63 17.11 -1.04 -1.83
N PHE A 64 18.37 -0.71 -2.09
CA PHE A 64 19.54 -1.38 -1.51
C PHE A 64 20.16 -0.41 -0.50
N VAL A 65 20.25 -0.83 0.77
CA VAL A 65 20.72 0.03 1.86
C VAL A 65 21.88 -0.60 2.62
N ASP A 66 22.74 0.27 3.17
CA ASP A 66 23.87 -0.12 4.00
C ASP A 66 23.47 -0.39 5.46
N GLU A 67 24.45 -0.64 6.33
CA GLU A 67 24.24 -0.89 7.76
C GLU A 67 23.69 0.33 8.54
N ASN A 68 23.90 1.54 8.02
CA ASN A 68 23.46 2.79 8.63
C ASN A 68 22.08 3.22 8.12
N GLY A 69 21.45 2.43 7.26
CA GLY A 69 20.19 2.78 6.60
C GLY A 69 20.35 3.78 5.45
N ARG A 70 21.58 4.05 5.01
CA ARG A 70 21.81 4.90 3.84
C ARG A 70 21.48 4.13 2.57
N GLU A 71 20.72 4.77 1.69
CA GLU A 71 20.48 4.25 0.35
C GLU A 71 21.77 4.23 -0.49
N LEU A 72 22.06 3.06 -1.05
CA LEU A 72 23.15 2.84 -2.00
C LEU A 72 22.63 2.95 -3.43
N TYR A 73 21.47 2.36 -3.70
CA TYR A 73 20.86 2.32 -5.02
C TYR A 73 19.35 2.01 -4.94
N ARG A 74 18.62 2.28 -6.03
CA ARG A 74 17.21 1.92 -6.17
C ARG A 74 16.87 1.37 -7.55
N LEU A 75 15.89 0.48 -7.59
CA LEU A 75 15.23 -0.01 -8.79
C LEU A 75 13.75 0.38 -8.73
N GLU A 76 13.29 1.15 -9.71
CA GLU A 76 11.89 1.55 -9.84
C GLU A 76 11.16 0.58 -10.77
N GLY A 77 9.95 0.15 -10.37
CA GLY A 77 9.16 -0.82 -11.12
C GLY A 77 9.51 -2.27 -10.82
N PHE A 78 9.04 -3.16 -11.70
CA PHE A 78 9.33 -4.60 -11.62
C PHE A 78 10.65 -4.93 -12.30
N HIS A 79 11.48 -5.72 -11.62
CA HIS A 79 12.72 -6.25 -12.14
C HIS A 79 12.84 -7.72 -11.78
N GLU A 80 13.33 -8.53 -12.71
CA GLU A 80 13.53 -9.97 -12.50
C GLU A 80 14.74 -10.28 -11.60
N THR A 81 14.80 -11.51 -11.11
CA THR A 81 15.80 -12.00 -10.15
C THR A 81 17.24 -11.75 -10.62
N ASN A 82 17.53 -12.00 -11.90
CA ASN A 82 18.84 -11.72 -12.49
C ASN A 82 19.25 -10.25 -12.38
N ILE A 83 18.34 -9.30 -12.67
CA ILE A 83 18.63 -7.86 -12.60
C ILE A 83 18.91 -7.43 -11.16
N VAL A 84 18.15 -7.94 -10.19
CA VAL A 84 18.37 -7.64 -8.76
C VAL A 84 19.71 -8.20 -8.29
N THR A 85 20.03 -9.44 -8.66
CA THR A 85 21.32 -10.09 -8.32
C THR A 85 22.50 -9.38 -8.97
N ASP A 86 22.40 -9.02 -10.26
CA ASP A 86 23.44 -8.27 -10.96
C ASP A 86 23.68 -6.90 -10.33
N THR A 87 22.61 -6.27 -9.83
CA THR A 87 22.67 -4.98 -9.13
C THR A 87 23.45 -5.11 -7.82
N LEU A 88 23.19 -6.16 -7.02
CA LEU A 88 23.94 -6.45 -5.79
C LEU A 88 25.44 -6.63 -6.07
N GLU A 89 25.78 -7.41 -7.09
CA GLU A 89 27.18 -7.65 -7.45
C GLU A 89 27.87 -6.36 -7.93
N LYS A 90 27.18 -5.51 -8.69
CA LYS A 90 27.71 -4.20 -9.11
C LYS A 90 27.95 -3.26 -7.92
N ILE A 91 27.03 -3.23 -6.94
CA ILE A 91 27.19 -2.45 -5.71
C ILE A 91 28.41 -2.95 -4.91
N LYS A 92 28.53 -4.27 -4.75
CA LYS A 92 29.68 -4.90 -4.07
C LYS A 92 31.01 -4.57 -4.72
N GLN A 93 31.03 -4.48 -6.05
CA GLN A 93 32.20 -4.10 -6.83
C GLN A 93 32.44 -2.57 -6.89
N GLN A 94 31.60 -1.76 -6.23
CA GLN A 94 31.62 -0.30 -6.28
C GLN A 94 31.56 0.26 -7.71
N LYS A 95 30.88 -0.45 -8.62
CA LYS A 95 30.73 -0.08 -10.04
C LYS A 95 29.48 0.75 -10.31
N MET A 96 28.89 1.32 -9.26
CA MET A 96 27.63 2.05 -9.32
C MET A 96 27.83 3.43 -8.72
N GLU A 97 27.33 4.44 -9.41
CA GLU A 97 27.20 5.77 -8.84
C GLU A 97 26.14 5.72 -7.72
N LEU A 98 26.45 6.39 -6.60
CA LEU A 98 25.53 6.48 -5.47
C LEU A 98 24.27 7.24 -5.89
N ALA A 99 23.14 6.89 -5.27
CA ALA A 99 21.87 7.54 -5.54
C ALA A 99 21.98 9.08 -5.38
N PRO A 100 21.43 9.85 -6.34
CA PRO A 100 21.44 11.32 -6.26
C PRO A 100 20.55 11.82 -5.13
N ASP A 101 20.76 13.07 -4.70
CA ASP A 101 19.86 13.74 -3.78
C ASP A 101 18.48 13.95 -4.42
N LEU A 102 17.48 13.25 -3.90
CA LEU A 102 16.11 13.34 -4.41
C LEU A 102 15.36 14.51 -3.77
N THR A 103 14.42 15.12 -4.48
CA THR A 103 13.54 16.12 -3.86
C THR A 103 12.57 15.47 -2.88
N GLU A 104 12.25 16.17 -1.78
CA GLU A 104 11.26 15.74 -0.79
C GLU A 104 9.87 15.46 -1.41
N ASN A 105 9.07 14.65 -0.71
CA ASN A 105 7.67 14.41 -1.08
C ASN A 105 6.85 15.68 -0.85
N LYS A 106 5.96 15.98 -1.79
CA LYS A 106 5.04 17.11 -1.69
C LYS A 106 3.67 16.59 -1.32
N GLU A 107 3.10 17.13 -0.27
CA GLU A 107 1.74 16.81 0.12
C GLU A 107 0.76 17.29 -0.96
N THR A 108 -0.28 16.49 -1.21
CA THR A 108 -1.36 16.87 -2.11
C THR A 108 -2.71 16.68 -1.46
N VAL A 109 -3.65 17.57 -1.75
CA VAL A 109 -5.04 17.45 -1.30
C VAL A 109 -5.82 16.71 -2.37
N GLU A 110 -6.44 15.61 -1.99
CA GLU A 110 -7.29 14.78 -2.82
C GLU A 110 -8.74 14.84 -2.32
N ARG A 111 -9.70 14.61 -3.20
CA ARG A 111 -11.13 14.60 -2.86
C ARG A 111 -11.73 13.24 -3.15
N TYR A 112 -12.54 12.76 -2.21
CA TYR A 112 -13.14 11.44 -2.25
C TYR A 112 -14.63 11.54 -1.96
N PHE A 113 -15.46 10.81 -2.71
CA PHE A 113 -16.85 10.58 -2.37
C PHE A 113 -16.98 9.27 -1.59
N LEU A 114 -17.34 9.37 -0.32
CA LEU A 114 -17.66 8.23 0.54
C LEU A 114 -19.18 8.07 0.59
N TYR A 115 -19.65 6.83 0.74
CA TYR A 115 -21.08 6.56 0.89
C TYR A 115 -21.37 6.08 2.31
N LEU A 116 -21.97 6.97 3.10
CA LEU A 116 -22.34 6.75 4.50
C LEU A 116 -23.86 6.71 4.66
N LEU A 117 -24.35 6.34 5.83
CA LEU A 117 -25.78 6.33 6.10
C LEU A 117 -26.27 7.71 6.54
N LYS A 118 -27.32 8.20 5.89
CA LYS A 118 -28.08 9.38 6.29
C LYS A 118 -29.55 9.02 6.33
N ASN A 119 -30.19 9.17 7.48
CA ASN A 119 -31.59 8.77 7.69
C ASN A 119 -31.87 7.33 7.24
N GLY A 120 -30.96 6.40 7.54
CA GLY A 120 -31.07 4.98 7.20
C GLY A 120 -30.82 4.63 5.73
N LYS A 121 -30.38 5.58 4.88
CA LYS A 121 -30.08 5.35 3.47
C LYS A 121 -28.62 5.68 3.14
N VAL A 122 -28.01 4.86 2.29
CA VAL A 122 -26.67 5.10 1.77
C VAL A 122 -26.68 6.36 0.91
N SER A 123 -25.84 7.34 1.27
CA SER A 123 -25.80 8.68 0.67
C SER A 123 -24.35 9.15 0.51
N PRO A 124 -24.03 9.85 -0.60
CA PRO A 124 -22.66 10.32 -0.84
C PRO A 124 -22.32 11.52 0.05
N VAL A 125 -21.06 11.60 0.45
CA VAL A 125 -20.44 12.75 1.12
C VAL A 125 -19.02 12.93 0.60
N GLU A 126 -18.68 14.17 0.25
CA GLU A 126 -17.34 14.53 -0.20
C GLU A 126 -16.43 14.78 1.00
N VAL A 127 -15.23 14.20 0.98
CA VAL A 127 -14.19 14.41 1.99
C VAL A 127 -12.89 14.82 1.32
N ALA A 128 -12.15 15.71 1.98
CA ALA A 128 -10.78 16.04 1.61
C ALA A 128 -9.79 15.12 2.35
N TYR A 129 -8.77 14.67 1.64
CA TYR A 129 -7.68 13.85 2.18
C TYR A 129 -6.33 14.48 1.84
N ASN A 130 -5.50 14.65 2.86
CA ASN A 130 -4.13 15.15 2.70
C ASN A 130 -3.21 13.94 2.47
N ASN A 131 -2.89 13.65 1.22
CA ASN A 131 -1.90 12.63 0.88
C ASN A 131 -0.50 13.18 1.14
N ARG A 132 0.18 12.57 2.12
CA ARG A 132 1.52 12.96 2.57
C ARG A 132 2.65 12.27 1.79
N THR A 133 2.32 11.43 0.82
CA THR A 133 3.27 10.71 -0.04
C THR A 133 3.13 11.16 -1.49
N SER A 134 4.14 10.85 -2.32
CA SER A 134 4.04 11.09 -3.76
C SER A 134 3.23 10.01 -4.50
N ILE A 135 2.91 8.89 -3.85
CA ILE A 135 2.19 7.77 -4.45
C ILE A 135 0.70 7.92 -4.14
N LYS A 136 -0.13 7.82 -5.17
CA LYS A 136 -1.58 7.83 -5.03
C LYS A 136 -2.13 6.41 -5.06
N ALA A 137 -3.01 6.10 -4.13
CA ALA A 137 -3.64 4.79 -4.00
C ALA A 137 -5.17 4.92 -3.87
N PRO A 138 -5.85 5.58 -4.83
CA PRO A 138 -7.19 6.14 -4.62
C PRO A 138 -8.22 5.10 -4.16
N ARG A 139 -8.16 3.88 -4.69
CA ARG A 139 -9.07 2.80 -4.27
C ARG A 139 -8.86 2.40 -2.81
N ILE A 140 -7.61 2.22 -2.39
CA ILE A 140 -7.26 1.82 -1.02
C ILE A 140 -7.58 2.97 -0.07
N THR A 141 -7.17 4.19 -0.42
CA THR A 141 -7.47 5.41 0.34
C THR A 141 -8.96 5.60 0.55
N ALA A 142 -9.79 5.44 -0.48
CA ALA A 142 -11.24 5.53 -0.35
C ALA A 142 -11.83 4.50 0.63
N ILE A 143 -11.34 3.25 0.61
CA ILE A 143 -11.76 2.20 1.54
C ILE A 143 -11.36 2.58 2.97
N THR A 144 -10.11 2.96 3.18
CA THR A 144 -9.60 3.35 4.51
C THR A 144 -10.39 4.52 5.08
N LEU A 145 -10.62 5.56 4.27
CA LEU A 145 -11.41 6.72 4.66
C LEU A 145 -12.85 6.34 4.99
N LEU A 146 -13.48 5.47 4.18
CA LEU A 146 -14.85 5.00 4.46
C LEU A 146 -14.93 4.25 5.78
N VAL A 147 -14.01 3.29 6.01
CA VAL A 147 -13.99 2.47 7.23
C VAL A 147 -13.79 3.33 8.49
N GLN A 148 -13.04 4.43 8.37
CA GLN A 148 -12.69 5.30 9.49
C GLN A 148 -13.55 6.58 9.58
N ALA A 149 -14.48 6.78 8.66
CA ALA A 149 -15.22 8.04 8.55
C ALA A 149 -16.05 8.33 9.81
N SER A 150 -15.95 9.56 10.28
CA SER A 150 -16.82 10.13 11.32
C SER A 150 -17.21 11.53 10.87
N ILE A 151 -18.43 11.68 10.33
CA ILE A 151 -18.91 12.92 9.72
C ILE A 151 -20.25 13.30 10.34
N GLU A 152 -20.38 14.55 10.77
CA GLU A 152 -21.60 15.07 11.39
C GLU A 152 -22.83 14.86 10.48
N GLY A 153 -23.91 14.34 11.06
CA GLY A 153 -25.16 14.05 10.33
C GLY A 153 -25.15 12.77 9.50
N TYR A 154 -24.07 11.97 9.55
CA TYR A 154 -23.96 10.66 8.93
C TYR A 154 -23.61 9.59 9.97
N SER A 155 -24.05 8.37 9.74
CA SER A 155 -23.57 7.19 10.47
C SER A 155 -22.71 6.31 9.57
N ASN A 156 -21.63 5.79 10.16
CA ASN A 156 -20.73 4.87 9.47
C ASN A 156 -21.30 3.43 9.59
N PRO A 157 -21.50 2.71 8.46
CA PRO A 157 -21.98 1.33 8.53
C PRO A 157 -20.91 0.33 9.04
N PHE A 158 -19.65 0.75 9.16
CA PHE A 158 -18.56 -0.05 9.72
C PHE A 158 -18.52 0.10 11.25
N PRO A 159 -18.52 -1.00 12.03
CA PRO A 159 -18.40 -0.93 13.47
C PRO A 159 -17.09 -0.24 13.92
N PRO A 160 -17.09 0.43 15.09
CA PRO A 160 -15.85 0.97 15.66
C PRO A 160 -14.78 -0.11 15.81
N GLY A 161 -13.53 0.24 15.48
CA GLY A 161 -12.39 -0.68 15.54
C GLY A 161 -12.25 -1.60 14.32
N THR A 162 -13.06 -1.43 13.27
CA THR A 162 -12.85 -2.11 11.99
C THR A 162 -11.51 -1.67 11.36
N THR A 163 -10.68 -2.64 10.95
CA THR A 163 -9.43 -2.37 10.24
C THR A 163 -9.40 -3.03 8.87
N LEU A 164 -8.74 -2.37 7.91
CA LEU A 164 -8.49 -2.91 6.58
C LEU A 164 -7.25 -3.81 6.62
N GLU A 165 -7.43 -5.10 6.34
CA GLU A 165 -6.33 -6.09 6.36
C GLU A 165 -5.75 -6.31 4.96
N LEU A 166 -6.62 -6.50 3.97
CA LEU A 166 -6.20 -6.83 2.61
C LEU A 166 -7.18 -6.29 1.58
N VAL A 167 -6.64 -5.82 0.46
CA VAL A 167 -7.42 -5.46 -0.72
C VAL A 167 -6.86 -6.18 -1.94
N GLN A 168 -7.75 -6.80 -2.71
CA GLN A 168 -7.42 -7.38 -4.00
C GLN A 168 -8.42 -6.89 -5.05
N PHE A 169 -7.92 -6.51 -6.22
CA PHE A 169 -8.76 -6.16 -7.36
C PHE A 169 -8.55 -7.20 -8.46
N ARG A 170 -9.66 -7.72 -8.98
CA ARG A 170 -9.72 -8.61 -10.15
C ARG A 170 -10.72 -7.99 -11.12
N ASP A 171 -10.23 -7.42 -12.21
CA ASP A 171 -11.03 -6.66 -13.17
C ASP A 171 -11.91 -5.59 -12.49
N THR A 172 -13.23 -5.78 -12.50
CA THR A 172 -14.21 -4.88 -11.88
C THR A 172 -14.67 -5.34 -10.50
N THR A 173 -14.03 -6.34 -9.92
CA THR A 173 -14.37 -6.91 -8.61
C THR A 173 -13.30 -6.54 -7.58
N GLY A 174 -13.73 -5.97 -6.46
CA GLY A 174 -12.88 -5.71 -5.29
C GLY A 174 -13.16 -6.74 -4.20
N ILE A 175 -12.15 -7.51 -3.81
CA ILE A 175 -12.18 -8.39 -2.65
C ILE A 175 -11.54 -7.62 -1.49
N ILE A 176 -12.33 -7.34 -0.46
CA ILE A 176 -11.94 -6.50 0.66
C ILE A 176 -12.01 -7.33 1.93
N THR A 177 -10.87 -7.52 2.56
CA THR A 177 -10.76 -8.23 3.83
C THR A 177 -10.69 -7.21 4.96
N LEU A 178 -11.67 -7.26 5.85
CA LEU A 178 -11.73 -6.43 7.04
C LEU A 178 -11.60 -7.28 8.29
N LYS A 179 -10.88 -6.76 9.27
CA LYS A 179 -10.91 -7.30 10.63
C LYS A 179 -11.90 -6.51 11.47
N LEU A 180 -12.76 -7.23 12.18
CA LEU A 180 -13.82 -6.65 13.01
C LEU A 180 -13.56 -6.96 14.48
N ALA A 181 -13.81 -5.96 15.34
CA ALA A 181 -13.83 -6.17 16.79
C ALA A 181 -15.12 -6.85 17.28
N THR A 182 -16.21 -6.77 16.49
CA THR A 182 -17.54 -7.28 16.84
C THR A 182 -18.20 -7.96 15.65
N ASP A 183 -19.01 -9.00 15.91
CA ASP A 183 -19.78 -9.67 14.87
C ASP A 183 -20.90 -8.76 14.36
N VAL A 184 -21.20 -8.83 13.06
CA VAL A 184 -22.25 -8.05 12.39
C VAL A 184 -23.34 -8.96 11.85
N ASP A 185 -24.59 -8.50 11.88
CA ASP A 185 -25.70 -9.24 11.27
C ASP A 185 -25.69 -9.13 9.74
N GLN A 186 -26.54 -9.94 9.08
CA GLN A 186 -26.61 -9.97 7.62
C GLN A 186 -27.11 -8.65 7.00
N ALA A 187 -27.97 -7.92 7.72
CA ALA A 187 -28.47 -6.63 7.25
C ALA A 187 -27.36 -5.58 7.22
N THR A 188 -26.59 -5.48 8.31
CA THR A 188 -25.41 -4.60 8.44
C THR A 188 -24.36 -4.98 7.41
N LEU A 189 -24.10 -6.27 7.22
CA LEU A 189 -23.17 -6.77 6.19
C LEU A 189 -23.60 -6.32 4.77
N GLY A 190 -24.90 -6.40 4.47
CA GLY A 190 -25.47 -5.91 3.21
C GLY A 190 -25.21 -4.42 2.99
N ILE A 191 -25.43 -3.60 4.03
CA ILE A 191 -25.19 -2.16 3.98
C ILE A 191 -23.69 -1.83 3.84
N MET A 192 -22.81 -2.51 4.59
CA MET A 192 -21.36 -2.34 4.48
C MET A 192 -20.89 -2.60 3.04
N LYS A 193 -21.38 -3.69 2.43
CA LYS A 193 -21.08 -4.05 1.05
C LYS A 193 -21.59 -3.00 0.07
N GLU A 194 -22.81 -2.52 0.25
CA GLU A 194 -23.39 -1.46 -0.60
C GLU A 194 -22.59 -0.16 -0.51
N ALA A 195 -22.23 0.27 0.70
CA ALA A 195 -21.42 1.46 0.94
C ALA A 195 -20.05 1.37 0.25
N LEU A 196 -19.37 0.23 0.35
CA LEU A 196 -18.09 -0.01 -0.34
C LEU A 196 -18.26 -0.01 -1.86
N GLN A 197 -19.29 -0.69 -2.37
CA GLN A 197 -19.53 -0.77 -3.80
C GLN A 197 -19.83 0.61 -4.40
N GLN A 198 -20.68 1.41 -3.76
CA GLN A 198 -20.97 2.77 -4.22
C GLN A 198 -19.73 3.68 -4.14
N THR A 199 -18.97 3.61 -3.04
CA THR A 199 -17.71 4.35 -2.86
C THR A 199 -16.68 4.01 -3.93
N LEU A 200 -16.57 2.73 -4.31
CA LEU A 200 -15.57 2.26 -5.28
C LEU A 200 -16.03 2.33 -6.74
N SER A 201 -17.31 2.56 -7.00
CA SER A 201 -17.89 2.60 -8.35
C SER A 201 -17.20 3.63 -9.26
N GLN A 202 -16.83 4.79 -8.71
CA GLN A 202 -16.10 5.85 -9.41
C GLN A 202 -14.71 5.42 -9.90
N TYR A 203 -14.16 4.32 -9.37
CA TYR A 203 -12.86 3.77 -9.77
C TYR A 203 -12.97 2.53 -10.66
N GLY A 204 -14.17 2.26 -11.20
CA GLY A 204 -14.45 1.15 -12.10
C GLY A 204 -14.78 -0.18 -11.42
N ILE A 205 -14.96 -0.19 -10.10
CA ILE A 205 -15.33 -1.40 -9.35
C ILE A 205 -16.85 -1.54 -9.33
N LYS A 206 -17.36 -2.61 -9.94
CA LYS A 206 -18.80 -2.88 -10.07
C LYS A 206 -19.33 -3.80 -8.98
N GLN A 207 -18.47 -4.66 -8.45
CA GLN A 207 -18.83 -5.65 -7.43
C GLN A 207 -17.80 -5.63 -6.31
N VAL A 208 -18.29 -5.73 -5.08
CA VAL A 208 -17.45 -5.92 -3.90
C VAL A 208 -17.76 -7.28 -3.28
N GLU A 209 -16.72 -8.00 -2.89
CA GLU A 209 -16.80 -9.17 -2.03
C GLU A 209 -16.17 -8.82 -0.68
N LEU A 210 -16.91 -9.02 0.41
CA LEU A 210 -16.44 -8.71 1.75
C LEU A 210 -16.04 -10.00 2.47
N VAL A 211 -14.81 -10.05 2.95
CA VAL A 211 -14.29 -11.14 3.78
C VAL A 211 -14.06 -10.58 5.18
N LEU A 212 -14.67 -11.20 6.18
CA LEU A 212 -14.57 -10.75 7.57
C LEU A 212 -13.64 -11.66 8.35
N GLN A 213 -12.70 -11.06 9.08
CA GLN A 213 -11.75 -11.73 9.96
C GLN A 213 -11.92 -11.26 11.42
N LYS A 214 -11.55 -12.13 12.36
CA LYS A 214 -11.53 -11.86 13.80
C LYS A 214 -10.11 -11.54 14.27
#